data_AF-A0A9R1P8F0-F1
#
_entry.id   AF-A0A9R1P8F0-F1
#
_cell.length_a   1.000
_cell.length_b   1.000
_cell.length_c   1.000
_cell.angle_alpha   90.00
_cell.angle_beta   90.00
_cell.angle_gamma   90.00
#
_symmetry.space_group_name_H-M   'P 1'
#
loop_
_entity.id
_entity.type
_entity.pdbx_description
1 polymer ?
#
loop_
_entity_poly.entity_id
_entity_poly.type
_entity_poly.pdbx_seq_one_letter_code
_entity_poly.pdbx_strand_id
1 'polypeptide(L)'
;MSIIAYNAEHGARGLERTEAEARAVYDLWLAENGGGSSPNANSIPERERRFRAFWDNLNFVDAHNARAAAGEEGYRLGMNRFADLTNDEFRAAYLGVKAQRARPGRMVGERYRHDGAEELPEAVDWREKGAVAPVKNQGQCGSCWAFSAVSTVESINQIVTGEMVTLSEQELVECDTNGQSSGCNGGLMDDAFEFIIKNGGIKNAKVVSIDGFEDVPENDEKSLQKAVAHQPVSVAIEAGGREFQLYHSGVFSGRCGTQLDHGVVAVGYGTENGKDYWIVRNSWGPNWGESGYLRMERNINVTSGKCGIAMMSSYPTKKGANPPKPAPTPPSPPTPPPPVAPDHVCDENFSCPAGSTCCCSFGFRNLCLVWGCCPAEGATCCKDHSSCCPPDYPVCNIRAGTCSATKNSPLSVKALKRTLAMRNTA
;
A
#
# COMPACT_ATOMS: atom_id res chain seq x y z
N MET A 1 7.34 0.25 -30.91
CA MET A 1 6.24 1.18 -31.23
C MET A 1 5.33 1.24 -30.00
N SER A 2 4.91 2.43 -29.56
CA SER A 2 3.94 2.55 -28.45
C SER A 2 2.63 1.86 -28.84
N ILE A 3 1.92 1.26 -27.86
CA ILE A 3 0.58 0.66 -28.05
C ILE A 3 -0.38 1.65 -28.74
N ILE A 4 -0.20 2.95 -28.52
CA ILE A 4 -0.97 4.04 -29.15
C ILE A 4 -0.71 4.12 -30.66
N ALA A 5 0.53 3.85 -31.11
CA ALA A 5 0.92 3.94 -32.51
C ALA A 5 0.43 2.74 -33.35
N TYR A 6 0.40 1.53 -32.77
CA TYR A 6 -0.09 0.33 -33.47
C TYR A 6 -1.59 0.44 -33.83
N ASN A 7 -2.39 0.99 -32.92
CA ASN A 7 -3.83 1.19 -33.10
C ASN A 7 -4.16 2.28 -34.15
N ALA A 8 -3.23 3.21 -34.44
CA ALA A 8 -3.43 4.28 -35.42
C ALA A 8 -3.26 3.81 -36.88
N GLU A 9 -2.44 2.78 -37.12
CA GLU A 9 -2.14 2.29 -38.48
C GLU A 9 -3.14 1.24 -39.00
N HIS A 10 -3.94 0.62 -38.13
CA HIS A 10 -4.79 -0.53 -38.46
C HIS A 10 -6.29 -0.23 -38.38
N GLY A 11 -6.74 0.74 -39.18
CA GLY A 11 -8.12 1.22 -39.28
C GLY A 11 -9.21 0.15 -39.07
N ALA A 12 -9.90 0.28 -37.94
CA ALA A 12 -11.20 -0.29 -37.56
C ALA A 12 -11.78 -1.38 -38.49
N ARG A 13 -11.43 -2.64 -38.20
CA ARG A 13 -12.20 -3.84 -38.60
C ARG A 13 -12.09 -4.94 -37.50
N GLY A 14 -12.78 -4.95 -36.37
CA GLY A 14 -13.61 -3.97 -35.65
C GLY A 14 -13.61 -4.40 -34.17
N LEU A 15 -12.55 -4.04 -33.44
CA LEU A 15 -12.27 -4.19 -32.00
C LEU A 15 -11.80 -5.52 -31.39
N GLU A 16 -12.04 -6.69 -31.99
CA GLU A 16 -11.54 -7.95 -31.40
C GLU A 16 -10.18 -8.36 -32.01
N ARG A 17 -9.13 -8.36 -31.18
CA ARG A 17 -7.80 -8.87 -31.54
C ARG A 17 -7.81 -10.39 -31.56
N THR A 18 -7.03 -11.00 -32.45
CA THR A 18 -6.78 -12.44 -32.40
C THR A 18 -5.98 -12.81 -31.15
N GLU A 19 -6.05 -14.08 -30.72
CA GLU A 19 -5.27 -14.55 -29.57
C GLU A 19 -3.77 -14.32 -29.76
N ALA A 20 -3.25 -14.56 -30.97
CA ALA A 20 -1.84 -14.37 -31.29
C ALA A 20 -1.40 -12.91 -31.13
N GLU A 21 -2.20 -11.96 -31.60
CA GLU A 21 -1.94 -10.52 -31.43
C GLU A 21 -2.04 -10.12 -29.95
N ALA A 22 -3.07 -10.59 -29.24
CA ALA A 22 -3.22 -10.32 -27.82
C ALA A 22 -2.05 -10.86 -26.99
N ARG A 23 -1.55 -12.06 -27.31
CA ARG A 23 -0.36 -12.66 -26.66
C ARG A 23 0.90 -11.83 -26.91
N ALA A 24 1.13 -11.38 -28.14
CA ALA A 24 2.26 -10.53 -28.45
C ALA A 24 2.21 -9.21 -27.66
N VAL A 25 1.03 -8.61 -27.54
CA VAL A 25 0.82 -7.38 -26.76
C VAL A 25 1.00 -7.64 -25.26
N TYR A 26 0.54 -8.79 -24.77
CA TYR A 26 0.71 -9.19 -23.37
C TYR A 26 2.18 -9.39 -23.01
N ASP A 27 2.97 -10.03 -23.87
CA ASP A 27 4.40 -10.24 -23.65
C ASP A 27 5.18 -8.91 -23.58
N LEU A 28 4.82 -7.94 -24.42
CA LEU A 28 5.37 -6.58 -24.35
C LEU A 28 4.97 -5.88 -23.05
N TRP A 29 3.68 -5.96 -22.68
CA TRP A 29 3.17 -5.37 -21.45
C TRP A 29 3.85 -5.95 -20.20
N LEU A 30 4.10 -7.27 -20.17
CA LEU A 30 4.80 -7.94 -19.08
C LEU A 30 6.24 -7.43 -18.92
N ALA A 31 6.94 -7.18 -20.03
CA ALA A 31 8.29 -6.64 -20.01
C ALA A 31 8.33 -5.22 -19.43
N GLU A 32 7.32 -4.39 -19.75
CA GLU A 32 7.21 -3.02 -19.23
C GLU A 32 6.74 -2.96 -17.77
N ASN A 33 5.91 -3.90 -17.33
CA ASN A 33 5.26 -3.89 -16.01
C ASN A 33 5.88 -4.87 -14.99
N GLY A 34 7.09 -5.37 -15.26
CA GLY A 34 7.85 -6.17 -14.30
C GLY A 34 7.26 -7.56 -14.01
N GLY A 35 6.67 -8.21 -15.01
CA GLY A 35 6.15 -9.58 -14.89
C GLY A 35 4.68 -9.70 -14.45
N GLY A 36 3.95 -8.58 -14.40
CA GLY A 36 2.51 -8.54 -14.12
C GLY A 36 2.15 -8.44 -12.64
N SER A 37 0.87 -8.65 -12.32
CA SER A 37 0.34 -8.43 -10.95
C SER A 37 0.54 -9.62 -9.99
N SER A 38 0.98 -10.79 -10.48
CA SER A 38 1.02 -12.03 -9.70
C SER A 38 2.42 -12.40 -9.21
N PRO A 39 2.63 -12.65 -7.90
CA PRO A 39 3.89 -13.15 -7.36
C PRO A 39 4.20 -14.60 -7.77
N ASN A 40 3.22 -15.34 -8.31
CA ASN A 40 3.33 -16.73 -8.78
C ASN A 40 3.27 -16.86 -10.31
N ALA A 41 3.69 -15.83 -11.03
CA ALA A 41 3.69 -15.75 -12.50
C ALA A 41 4.47 -16.87 -13.22
N ASN A 42 5.17 -17.76 -12.51
CA ASN A 42 5.94 -18.85 -13.09
C ASN A 42 5.15 -20.15 -13.33
N SER A 43 3.94 -20.30 -12.78
CA SER A 43 3.12 -21.47 -13.08
C SER A 43 2.35 -21.29 -14.40
N ILE A 44 2.36 -22.30 -15.28
CA ILE A 44 1.65 -22.27 -16.56
C ILE A 44 0.15 -21.94 -16.38
N PRO A 45 -0.57 -22.53 -15.40
CA PRO A 45 -1.99 -22.21 -15.21
C PRO A 45 -2.23 -20.74 -14.81
N GLU A 46 -1.39 -20.16 -13.96
CA GLU A 46 -1.52 -18.75 -13.57
C GLU A 46 -1.22 -17.81 -14.74
N ARG A 47 -0.19 -18.10 -15.55
CA ARG A 47 0.11 -17.29 -16.75
C ARG A 47 -1.05 -17.25 -17.73
N GLU A 48 -1.68 -18.39 -17.97
CA GLU A 48 -2.82 -18.47 -18.88
C GLU A 48 -4.05 -17.73 -18.32
N ARG A 49 -4.29 -17.83 -17.01
CA ARG A 49 -5.36 -17.07 -16.33
C ARG A 49 -5.14 -15.55 -16.43
N ARG A 50 -3.91 -15.08 -16.18
CA ARG A 50 -3.52 -13.67 -16.28
C ARG A 50 -3.64 -13.15 -17.71
N PHE A 51 -3.21 -13.94 -18.69
CA PHE A 51 -3.37 -13.62 -20.10
C PHE A 51 -4.86 -13.46 -20.49
N ARG A 52 -5.75 -14.35 -20.02
CA ARG A 52 -7.19 -14.23 -20.32
C ARG A 52 -7.81 -12.97 -19.74
N ALA A 53 -7.48 -12.63 -18.49
CA ALA A 53 -7.91 -11.37 -17.89
C ALA A 53 -7.37 -10.16 -18.65
N PHE A 54 -6.09 -10.22 -19.05
CA PHE A 54 -5.46 -9.19 -19.88
C PHE A 54 -6.16 -8.99 -21.22
N TRP A 55 -6.45 -10.06 -21.94
CA TRP A 55 -7.09 -9.97 -23.24
C TRP A 55 -8.53 -9.45 -23.13
N ASP A 56 -9.30 -9.90 -22.12
CA ASP A 56 -10.62 -9.35 -21.85
C ASP A 56 -10.56 -7.83 -21.56
N ASN A 57 -9.61 -7.39 -20.73
CA ASN A 57 -9.38 -5.97 -20.47
C ASN A 57 -8.90 -5.21 -21.72
N LEU A 58 -8.10 -5.82 -22.58
CA LEU A 58 -7.64 -5.23 -23.84
C LEU A 58 -8.80 -4.93 -24.77
N ASN A 59 -9.70 -5.89 -24.96
CA ASN A 59 -10.90 -5.72 -25.77
C ASN A 59 -11.81 -4.62 -25.19
N PHE A 60 -11.95 -4.57 -23.86
CA PHE A 60 -12.71 -3.52 -23.17
C PHE A 60 -12.12 -2.12 -23.39
N VAL A 61 -10.79 -1.99 -23.25
CA VAL A 61 -10.06 -0.73 -23.46
C VAL A 61 -10.16 -0.27 -24.90
N ASP A 62 -9.95 -1.18 -25.87
CA ASP A 62 -10.06 -0.85 -27.28
C ASP A 62 -11.48 -0.35 -27.60
N ALA A 63 -12.52 -1.04 -27.11
CA ALA A 63 -13.91 -0.67 -27.36
C ALA A 63 -14.29 0.69 -26.76
N HIS A 64 -13.86 0.96 -25.53
CA HIS A 64 -14.04 2.26 -24.90
C HIS A 64 -13.31 3.36 -25.69
N ASN A 65 -12.04 3.14 -26.04
CA ASN A 65 -11.23 4.14 -26.71
C ASN A 65 -11.68 4.43 -28.15
N ALA A 66 -12.35 3.48 -28.82
CA ALA A 66 -13.03 3.74 -30.10
C ALA A 66 -14.20 4.72 -29.94
N ARG A 67 -15.07 4.54 -28.93
CA ARG A 67 -16.13 5.51 -28.60
C ARG A 67 -15.56 6.87 -28.25
N ALA A 68 -14.46 6.86 -27.49
CA ALA A 68 -13.76 8.06 -27.09
C ALA A 68 -13.09 8.79 -28.28
N ALA A 69 -12.67 8.07 -29.32
CA ALA A 69 -12.20 8.63 -30.59
C ALA A 69 -13.35 9.19 -31.45
N ALA A 70 -14.55 8.59 -31.34
CA ALA A 70 -15.78 9.10 -31.94
C ALA A 70 -16.39 10.31 -31.19
N GLY A 71 -15.79 10.73 -30.06
CA GLY A 71 -16.27 11.86 -29.26
C GLY A 71 -17.43 11.50 -28.30
N GLU A 72 -17.77 10.23 -28.18
CA GLU A 72 -18.83 9.75 -27.28
C GLU A 72 -18.37 9.67 -25.81
N GLU A 73 -17.06 9.56 -25.57
CA GLU A 73 -16.44 9.52 -24.23
C GLU A 73 -15.34 10.59 -24.10
N GLY A 74 -15.31 11.28 -22.96
CA GLY A 74 -14.37 12.38 -22.68
C GLY A 74 -13.01 11.97 -22.12
N TYR A 75 -12.77 10.68 -21.94
CA TYR A 75 -11.57 10.15 -21.29
C TYR A 75 -11.08 8.90 -22.02
N ARG A 76 -9.92 8.37 -21.62
CA ARG A 76 -9.29 7.19 -22.20
C ARG A 76 -8.95 6.18 -21.11
N LEU A 77 -9.09 4.90 -21.47
CA LEU A 77 -8.59 3.78 -20.69
C LEU A 77 -7.24 3.32 -21.23
N GLY A 78 -6.50 2.57 -20.43
CA GLY A 78 -5.19 2.06 -20.81
C GLY A 78 -4.85 0.75 -20.12
N MET A 79 -3.93 0.01 -20.75
CA MET A 79 -3.39 -1.24 -20.21
C MET A 79 -2.36 -0.94 -19.14
N ASN A 80 -2.83 -0.43 -18.00
CA ASN A 80 -1.99 -0.10 -16.85
C ASN A 80 -1.59 -1.37 -16.08
N ARG A 81 -0.93 -1.20 -14.92
CA ARG A 81 -0.44 -2.31 -14.10
C ARG A 81 -1.49 -3.32 -13.63
N PHE A 82 -2.79 -3.00 -13.67
CA PHE A 82 -3.89 -3.89 -13.28
C PHE A 82 -4.54 -4.61 -14.45
N ALA A 83 -3.97 -4.46 -15.65
CA ALA A 83 -4.56 -4.99 -16.86
C ALA A 83 -4.69 -6.52 -16.88
N ASP A 84 -3.85 -7.25 -16.15
CA ASP A 84 -3.92 -8.72 -16.04
C ASP A 84 -4.78 -9.23 -14.87
N LEU A 85 -5.56 -8.35 -14.25
CA LEU A 85 -6.50 -8.68 -13.18
C LEU A 85 -7.94 -8.61 -13.68
N THR A 86 -8.78 -9.56 -13.27
CA THR A 86 -10.23 -9.35 -13.39
C THR A 86 -10.68 -8.23 -12.45
N ASN A 87 -11.84 -7.63 -12.71
CA ASN A 87 -12.35 -6.59 -11.83
C ASN A 87 -12.62 -7.10 -10.40
N ASP A 88 -13.09 -8.34 -10.24
CA ASP A 88 -13.28 -8.95 -8.93
C ASP A 88 -11.96 -9.14 -8.16
N GLU A 89 -10.90 -9.57 -8.84
CA GLU A 89 -9.57 -9.68 -8.22
C GLU A 89 -9.02 -8.32 -7.80
N PHE A 90 -9.19 -7.32 -8.68
CA PHE A 90 -8.80 -5.94 -8.39
C PHE A 90 -9.55 -5.40 -7.16
N ARG A 91 -10.87 -5.57 -7.12
CA ARG A 91 -11.72 -5.13 -6.01
C ARG A 91 -11.31 -5.79 -4.69
N ALA A 92 -10.99 -7.08 -4.72
CA ALA A 92 -10.62 -7.83 -3.52
C ALA A 92 -9.24 -7.44 -2.95
N ALA A 93 -8.30 -6.98 -3.80
CA ALA A 93 -6.91 -6.78 -3.39
C ALA A 93 -6.49 -5.31 -3.18
N TYR A 94 -7.15 -4.34 -3.81
CA TYR A 94 -6.67 -2.95 -3.88
C TYR A 94 -7.61 -1.90 -3.28
N LEU A 95 -8.80 -2.31 -2.84
CA LEU A 95 -9.78 -1.47 -2.15
C LEU A 95 -9.68 -1.69 -0.63
N GLY A 96 -10.22 -0.76 0.17
CA GLY A 96 -9.99 -0.81 1.62
C GLY A 96 -10.76 0.16 2.51
N VAL A 97 -11.59 1.07 1.99
CA VAL A 97 -12.45 1.88 2.87
C VAL A 97 -13.64 1.04 3.33
N LYS A 98 -13.93 1.09 4.64
CA LYS A 98 -15.08 0.43 5.26
C LYS A 98 -16.17 1.44 5.62
N ALA A 99 -16.78 2.06 4.61
CA ALA A 99 -17.78 3.12 4.82
C ALA A 99 -19.11 2.62 5.44
N GLN A 100 -19.37 1.31 5.45
CA GLN A 100 -20.63 0.71 5.92
C GLN A 100 -20.93 0.91 7.41
N ARG A 101 -20.00 1.49 8.18
CA ARG A 101 -20.18 1.81 9.60
C ARG A 101 -19.81 3.28 9.81
N ALA A 102 -20.73 4.18 9.46
CA ALA A 102 -20.57 5.60 9.76
C ALA A 102 -20.19 5.77 11.23
N ARG A 103 -19.11 6.51 11.51
CA ARG A 103 -18.69 6.85 12.87
C ARG A 103 -19.83 7.61 13.57
N PRO A 104 -20.34 7.14 14.72
CA PRO A 104 -21.22 7.96 15.54
C PRO A 104 -20.45 9.20 16.02
N GLY A 105 -20.97 10.40 15.76
CA GLY A 105 -20.35 11.67 16.21
C GLY A 105 -19.27 12.24 15.29
N ARG A 106 -19.54 12.33 13.98
CA ARG A 106 -18.71 13.09 13.01
C ARG A 106 -18.42 14.51 13.53
N MET A 107 -17.18 14.97 13.36
CA MET A 107 -16.76 16.30 13.77
C MET A 107 -16.91 17.29 12.61
N VAL A 108 -18.17 17.50 12.18
CA VAL A 108 -18.46 18.41 11.08
C VAL A 108 -18.03 19.82 11.47
N GLY A 109 -17.04 20.34 10.75
CA GLY A 109 -16.49 21.67 10.96
C GLY A 109 -17.38 22.77 10.38
N GLU A 110 -17.33 23.94 10.99
CA GLU A 110 -17.94 25.17 10.44
C GLU A 110 -17.01 25.90 9.46
N ARG A 111 -15.70 25.68 9.58
CA ARG A 111 -14.65 26.46 8.89
C ARG A 111 -14.84 26.53 7.38
N TYR A 112 -15.16 25.41 6.74
CA TYR A 112 -15.33 25.32 5.28
C TYR A 112 -16.77 25.08 4.86
N ARG A 113 -17.75 25.33 5.75
CA ARG A 113 -19.13 25.35 5.31
C ARG A 113 -19.32 26.48 4.29
N HIS A 114 -19.92 26.14 3.16
CA HIS A 114 -20.20 27.10 2.12
C HIS A 114 -21.43 27.94 2.49
N ASP A 115 -21.20 29.24 2.65
CA ASP A 115 -22.22 30.27 2.96
C ASP A 115 -22.39 31.29 1.81
N GLY A 116 -21.61 31.14 0.72
CA GLY A 116 -21.60 32.06 -0.42
C GLY A 116 -20.91 33.40 -0.16
N ALA A 117 -20.24 33.57 0.98
CA ALA A 117 -19.56 34.82 1.33
C ALA A 117 -18.15 34.95 0.74
N GLU A 118 -17.53 33.84 0.37
CA GLU A 118 -16.15 33.78 -0.12
C GLU A 118 -16.10 33.49 -1.63
N GLU A 119 -15.35 34.32 -2.36
CA GLU A 119 -15.01 34.07 -3.76
C GLU A 119 -13.79 33.14 -3.84
N LEU A 120 -14.00 31.92 -4.34
CA LEU A 120 -12.96 30.90 -4.45
C LEU A 120 -12.21 31.02 -5.78
N PRO A 121 -10.91 30.64 -5.84
CA PRO A 121 -10.18 30.57 -7.11
C PRO A 121 -10.88 29.63 -8.10
N GLU A 122 -10.84 29.97 -9.40
CA GLU A 122 -11.42 29.13 -10.46
C GLU A 122 -10.75 27.74 -10.56
N ALA A 123 -9.43 27.70 -10.32
CA ALA A 123 -8.65 26.47 -10.30
C ALA A 123 -7.64 26.49 -9.15
N VAL A 124 -7.39 25.32 -8.58
CA VAL A 124 -6.39 25.10 -7.54
C VAL A 124 -5.63 23.82 -7.86
N ASP A 125 -4.31 23.87 -7.78
CA ASP A 125 -3.45 22.69 -7.83
C ASP A 125 -2.36 22.78 -6.76
N TRP A 126 -2.49 21.97 -5.71
CA TRP A 126 -1.52 21.94 -4.61
C TRP A 126 -0.18 21.31 -5.01
N ARG A 127 -0.11 20.60 -6.14
CA ARG A 127 1.15 20.06 -6.69
C ARG A 127 2.08 21.19 -7.09
N GLU A 128 1.54 22.22 -7.75
CA GLU A 128 2.28 23.41 -8.18
C GLU A 128 2.80 24.24 -6.99
N LYS A 129 2.10 24.16 -5.84
CA LYS A 129 2.50 24.81 -4.59
C LYS A 129 3.51 24.00 -3.76
N GLY A 130 3.98 22.86 -4.27
CA GLY A 130 4.89 21.95 -3.57
C GLY A 130 4.28 21.26 -2.35
N ALA A 131 2.95 21.36 -2.16
CA ALA A 131 2.24 20.83 -1.00
C ALA A 131 1.71 19.40 -1.21
N VAL A 132 2.22 18.67 -2.21
CA VAL A 132 1.84 17.28 -2.49
C VAL A 132 3.11 16.46 -2.68
N ALA A 133 3.30 15.45 -1.83
CA ALA A 133 4.42 14.53 -1.94
C ALA A 133 4.31 13.62 -3.19
N PRO A 134 5.40 12.97 -3.64
CA PRO A 134 5.37 12.02 -4.74
C PRO A 134 4.32 10.91 -4.55
N VAL A 135 3.70 10.44 -5.63
CA VAL A 135 2.70 9.35 -5.56
C VAL A 135 3.35 8.06 -5.08
N LYS A 136 2.75 7.44 -4.06
CA LYS A 136 3.17 6.17 -3.47
C LYS A 136 2.26 5.03 -3.93
N ASN A 137 2.57 3.81 -3.49
CA ASN A 137 1.91 2.59 -3.92
C ASN A 137 1.57 1.71 -2.71
N GLN A 138 0.28 1.51 -2.44
CA GLN A 138 -0.19 0.71 -1.31
C GLN A 138 0.06 -0.80 -1.45
N GLY A 139 0.38 -1.27 -2.67
CA GLY A 139 0.51 -2.69 -2.96
C GLY A 139 -0.82 -3.45 -2.82
N GLN A 140 -0.74 -4.73 -2.48
CA GLN A 140 -1.91 -5.62 -2.29
C GLN A 140 -2.37 -5.57 -0.82
N CYS A 141 -2.71 -4.38 -0.35
CA CYS A 141 -3.13 -4.11 1.01
C CYS A 141 -4.24 -3.04 0.97
N GLY A 142 -5.35 -3.25 1.67
CA GLY A 142 -6.44 -2.28 1.80
C GLY A 142 -6.10 -1.10 2.71
N SER A 143 -4.92 -0.51 2.57
CA SER A 143 -4.41 0.59 3.40
C SER A 143 -4.69 1.98 2.83
N CYS A 144 -5.56 2.12 1.83
CA CYS A 144 -5.85 3.41 1.19
C CYS A 144 -6.30 4.51 2.18
N TRP A 145 -6.97 4.14 3.27
CA TRP A 145 -7.29 5.02 4.39
C TRP A 145 -6.04 5.68 5.01
N ALA A 146 -4.97 4.91 5.25
CA ALA A 146 -3.71 5.41 5.79
C ALA A 146 -2.98 6.30 4.77
N PHE A 147 -2.95 5.90 3.50
CA PHE A 147 -2.34 6.70 2.42
C PHE A 147 -3.04 8.05 2.23
N SER A 148 -4.38 8.07 2.31
CA SER A 148 -5.16 9.30 2.22
C SER A 148 -4.88 10.23 3.41
N ALA A 149 -4.93 9.71 4.64
CA ALA A 149 -4.67 10.49 5.85
C ALA A 149 -3.23 11.01 5.91
N VAL A 150 -2.24 10.17 5.65
CA VAL A 150 -0.83 10.58 5.62
C VAL A 150 -0.61 11.68 4.59
N SER A 151 -1.14 11.53 3.38
CA SER A 151 -0.97 12.51 2.32
C SER A 151 -1.48 13.90 2.71
N THR A 152 -2.63 13.99 3.40
CA THR A 152 -3.15 15.30 3.85
C THR A 152 -2.37 15.86 5.04
N VAL A 153 -1.82 15.01 5.92
CA VAL A 153 -0.91 15.41 7.00
C VAL A 153 0.43 15.95 6.45
N GLU A 154 1.01 15.30 5.45
CA GLU A 154 2.19 15.78 4.71
C GLU A 154 1.90 17.16 4.09
N SER A 155 0.76 17.29 3.42
CA SER A 155 0.33 18.53 2.77
C SER A 155 0.14 19.69 3.74
N ILE A 156 -0.63 19.51 4.82
CA ILE A 156 -0.86 20.58 5.78
C ILE A 156 0.43 20.95 6.52
N ASN A 157 1.35 19.99 6.72
CA ASN A 157 2.65 20.29 7.27
C ASN A 157 3.47 21.21 6.36
N GLN A 158 3.54 20.92 5.06
CA GLN A 158 4.20 21.80 4.10
C GLN A 158 3.55 23.19 4.06
N ILE A 159 2.21 23.26 4.09
CA ILE A 159 1.48 24.54 4.05
C ILE A 159 1.79 25.41 5.28
N VAL A 160 1.80 24.84 6.47
CA VAL A 160 1.96 25.60 7.72
C VAL A 160 3.43 25.86 8.06
N THR A 161 4.32 24.91 7.80
CA THR A 161 5.72 24.97 8.24
C THR A 161 6.70 25.33 7.13
N GLY A 162 6.28 25.23 5.87
CA GLY A 162 7.15 25.35 4.70
C GLY A 162 8.02 24.10 4.45
N GLU A 163 7.87 23.03 5.25
CA GLU A 163 8.68 21.82 5.14
C GLU A 163 7.89 20.60 4.68
N MET A 164 8.33 19.94 3.60
CA MET A 164 7.75 18.70 3.09
C MET A 164 8.48 17.54 3.76
N VAL A 165 7.78 16.86 4.66
CA VAL A 165 8.27 15.65 5.31
C VAL A 165 7.46 14.49 4.76
N THR A 166 8.11 13.58 4.02
CA THR A 166 7.46 12.34 3.60
C THR A 166 7.36 11.39 4.79
N LEU A 167 6.17 10.85 5.03
CA LEU A 167 5.84 10.05 6.20
C LEU A 167 5.62 8.58 5.79
N SER A 168 5.61 7.69 6.79
CA SER A 168 5.40 6.25 6.57
C SER A 168 3.96 5.88 6.93
N GLU A 169 3.20 5.44 5.94
CA GLU A 169 1.85 4.88 6.15
C GLU A 169 1.90 3.62 7.02
N GLN A 170 3.04 2.92 7.06
CA GLN A 170 3.20 1.68 7.81
C GLN A 170 2.98 1.88 9.32
N GLU A 171 3.32 3.04 9.88
CA GLU A 171 3.07 3.31 11.31
C GLU A 171 1.57 3.28 11.61
N LEU A 172 0.73 3.83 10.73
CA LEU A 172 -0.73 3.73 10.89
C LEU A 172 -1.21 2.28 10.70
N VAL A 173 -0.73 1.60 9.65
CA VAL A 173 -1.15 0.23 9.34
C VAL A 173 -0.82 -0.75 10.47
N GLU A 174 0.30 -0.57 11.17
CA GLU A 174 0.76 -1.46 12.25
C GLU A 174 0.27 -1.04 13.64
N CYS A 175 0.19 0.25 13.92
CA CYS A 175 -0.02 0.76 15.27
C CYS A 175 -1.43 1.31 15.52
N ASP A 176 -2.15 1.74 14.48
CA ASP A 176 -3.54 2.19 14.64
C ASP A 176 -4.49 0.99 14.68
N THR A 177 -4.59 0.40 15.88
CA THR A 177 -5.51 -0.69 16.18
C THR A 177 -6.81 -0.20 16.82
N ASN A 178 -7.06 1.10 16.84
CA ASN A 178 -8.23 1.69 17.47
C ASN A 178 -9.37 1.89 16.46
N GLY A 179 -10.61 1.97 16.95
CA GLY A 179 -11.77 2.28 16.11
C GLY A 179 -12.07 1.20 15.07
N GLN A 180 -12.09 1.58 13.79
CA GLN A 180 -12.39 0.68 12.67
C GLN A 180 -11.15 0.30 11.85
N SER A 181 -10.00 0.92 12.14
CA SER A 181 -8.72 0.62 11.54
C SER A 181 -8.33 -0.84 11.79
N SER A 182 -8.14 -1.58 10.71
CA SER A 182 -7.85 -3.02 10.70
C SER A 182 -6.64 -3.34 9.79
N GLY A 183 -5.66 -2.43 9.73
CA GLY A 183 -4.48 -2.53 8.88
C GLY A 183 -4.86 -2.69 7.39
N CYS A 184 -4.40 -3.78 6.77
CA CYS A 184 -4.71 -4.12 5.38
C CYS A 184 -6.17 -4.54 5.13
N ASN A 185 -6.96 -4.78 6.19
CA ASN A 185 -8.38 -5.08 6.05
C ASN A 185 -9.22 -3.80 6.01
N GLY A 186 -8.62 -2.62 5.91
CA GLY A 186 -9.32 -1.35 5.80
C GLY A 186 -9.42 -0.54 7.08
N GLY A 187 -9.90 0.69 6.94
CA GLY A 187 -9.99 1.68 8.01
C GLY A 187 -10.65 2.97 7.54
N LEU A 188 -10.64 4.00 8.38
CA LEU A 188 -11.16 5.35 8.09
C LEU A 188 -10.06 6.40 8.29
N MET A 189 -10.10 7.48 7.51
CA MET A 189 -9.12 8.57 7.62
C MET A 189 -9.21 9.29 8.97
N ASP A 190 -10.41 9.42 9.54
CA ASP A 190 -10.64 10.05 10.84
C ASP A 190 -10.02 9.26 12.00
N ASP A 191 -10.09 7.92 11.94
CA ASP A 191 -9.42 7.04 12.92
C ASP A 191 -7.90 7.31 12.89
N ALA A 192 -7.32 7.42 11.68
CA ALA A 192 -5.91 7.75 11.51
C ALA A 192 -5.55 9.14 12.07
N PHE A 193 -6.36 10.17 11.81
CA PHE A 193 -6.10 11.50 12.37
C PHE A 193 -6.16 11.50 13.91
N GLU A 194 -7.13 10.81 14.48
CA GLU A 194 -7.24 10.66 15.93
C GLU A 194 -6.04 9.92 16.54
N PHE A 195 -5.56 8.86 15.87
CA PHE A 195 -4.33 8.18 16.24
C PHE A 195 -3.14 9.14 16.25
N ILE A 196 -2.94 9.92 15.18
CA ILE A 196 -1.81 10.86 15.06
C ILE A 196 -1.84 11.88 16.20
N ILE A 197 -3.01 12.41 16.55
CA ILE A 197 -3.17 13.35 17.67
C ILE A 197 -2.76 12.69 18.99
N LYS A 198 -3.29 11.49 19.28
CA LYS A 198 -3.02 10.76 20.54
C LYS A 198 -1.58 10.28 20.65
N ASN A 199 -0.95 9.91 19.54
CA ASN A 199 0.43 9.44 19.48
C ASN A 199 1.45 10.61 19.58
N GLY A 200 0.99 11.86 19.58
CA GLY A 200 1.86 13.04 19.57
C GLY A 200 2.53 13.30 18.22
N GLY A 201 1.94 12.78 17.15
CA GLY A 201 2.42 12.85 15.78
C GLY A 201 2.74 11.48 15.18
N ILE A 202 3.14 11.51 13.90
CA ILE A 202 3.60 10.35 13.13
C ILE A 202 5.09 10.51 12.83
N LYS A 203 5.83 9.40 12.93
CA LYS A 203 7.28 9.37 13.00
C LYS A 203 7.88 8.93 11.67
N ASN A 204 8.85 9.71 11.21
CA ASN A 204 9.85 9.27 10.25
C ASN A 204 11.23 9.81 10.72
N ALA A 205 12.00 10.45 9.85
CA ALA A 205 13.21 11.19 10.25
C ALA A 205 12.89 12.34 11.24
N LYS A 206 11.67 12.88 11.15
CA LYS A 206 11.07 13.91 12.01
C LYS A 206 9.70 13.44 12.49
N VAL A 207 9.18 14.07 13.55
CA VAL A 207 7.80 13.86 14.00
C VAL A 207 6.92 14.95 13.39
N VAL A 208 5.85 14.56 12.73
CA VAL A 208 4.85 15.51 12.22
C VAL A 208 3.58 15.36 13.04
N SER A 209 3.09 16.45 13.60
CA SER A 209 1.87 16.49 14.40
C SER A 209 0.78 17.35 13.76
N ILE A 210 -0.46 17.06 14.15
CA ILE A 210 -1.66 17.84 13.83
C ILE A 210 -2.39 18.20 15.13
N ASP A 211 -3.14 19.28 15.12
CA ASP A 211 -3.85 19.81 16.31
C ASP A 211 -5.28 19.27 16.43
N GLY A 212 -5.82 18.74 15.35
CA GLY A 212 -7.20 18.28 15.23
C GLY A 212 -7.51 17.82 13.81
N PHE A 213 -8.76 17.47 13.55
CA PHE A 213 -9.30 17.26 12.21
C PHE A 213 -10.77 17.68 12.20
N GLU A 214 -11.30 18.00 11.04
CA GLU A 214 -12.69 18.39 10.84
C GLU A 214 -13.25 17.68 9.59
N ASP A 215 -14.54 17.36 9.63
CA ASP A 215 -15.27 16.80 8.50
C ASP A 215 -15.90 17.93 7.68
N VAL A 216 -15.89 17.79 6.35
CA VAL A 216 -16.66 18.65 5.45
C VAL A 216 -18.12 18.21 5.48
N PRO A 217 -19.10 19.14 5.41
CA PRO A 217 -20.51 18.80 5.25
C PRO A 217 -20.75 17.77 4.15
N GLU A 218 -21.50 16.72 4.49
CA GLU A 218 -21.79 15.64 3.54
C GLU A 218 -22.66 16.13 2.38
N ASN A 219 -22.39 15.58 1.19
CA ASN A 219 -23.14 15.83 -0.03
C ASN A 219 -23.16 17.32 -0.43
N ASP A 220 -22.08 18.03 -0.13
CA ASP A 220 -21.90 19.44 -0.46
C ASP A 220 -20.55 19.66 -1.18
N GLU A 221 -20.56 19.52 -2.51
CA GLU A 221 -19.39 19.78 -3.36
C GLU A 221 -18.86 21.22 -3.22
N LYS A 222 -19.69 22.19 -2.83
CA LYS A 222 -19.25 23.58 -2.64
C LYS A 222 -18.44 23.73 -1.35
N SER A 223 -18.90 23.11 -0.27
CA SER A 223 -18.12 23.04 0.97
C SER A 223 -16.82 22.26 0.76
N LEU A 224 -16.85 21.17 -0.01
CA LEU A 224 -15.64 20.45 -0.40
C LEU A 224 -14.70 21.32 -1.24
N GLN A 225 -15.22 22.09 -2.19
CA GLN A 225 -14.41 23.00 -3.01
C GLN A 225 -13.73 24.06 -2.15
N LYS A 226 -14.47 24.65 -1.20
CA LYS A 226 -13.94 25.62 -0.24
C LYS A 226 -12.82 25.01 0.60
N ALA A 227 -12.97 23.78 1.07
CA ALA A 227 -11.92 23.08 1.81
C ALA A 227 -10.68 22.83 0.92
N VAL A 228 -10.87 22.30 -0.29
CA VAL A 228 -9.78 22.03 -1.25
C VAL A 228 -9.05 23.30 -1.68
N ALA A 229 -9.75 24.44 -1.73
CA ALA A 229 -9.12 25.73 -2.02
C ALA A 229 -8.08 26.16 -0.98
N HIS A 230 -8.19 25.66 0.25
CA HIS A 230 -7.33 26.02 1.38
C HIS A 230 -6.28 24.96 1.73
N GLN A 231 -6.56 23.67 1.47
CA GLN A 231 -5.61 22.58 1.66
C GLN A 231 -6.09 21.30 0.96
N PRO A 232 -5.21 20.32 0.66
CA PRO A 232 -5.65 18.99 0.24
C PRO A 232 -6.57 18.31 1.26
N VAL A 233 -7.59 17.61 0.76
CA VAL A 233 -8.66 16.98 1.57
C VAL A 233 -8.71 15.48 1.32
N SER A 234 -8.81 14.69 2.38
CA SER A 234 -8.98 13.24 2.30
C SER A 234 -10.44 12.97 1.93
N VAL A 235 -10.68 12.16 0.91
CA VAL A 235 -12.03 11.84 0.42
C VAL A 235 -12.16 10.34 0.21
N ALA A 236 -13.34 9.78 0.46
CA ALA A 236 -13.68 8.42 0.04
C ALA A 236 -14.53 8.44 -1.24
N ILE A 237 -14.31 7.45 -2.10
CA ILE A 237 -15.01 7.25 -3.37
C ILE A 237 -15.35 5.77 -3.58
N GLU A 238 -16.29 5.49 -4.49
CA GLU A 238 -16.43 4.17 -5.09
C GLU A 238 -15.48 4.05 -6.29
N ALA A 239 -14.39 3.29 -6.13
CA ALA A 239 -13.33 3.10 -7.12
C ALA A 239 -13.31 1.69 -7.72
N GLY A 240 -14.24 0.82 -7.34
CA GLY A 240 -14.23 -0.58 -7.75
C GLY A 240 -14.73 -0.88 -9.16
N GLY A 241 -15.12 0.13 -9.96
CA GLY A 241 -15.58 -0.05 -11.33
C GLY A 241 -14.45 -0.38 -12.31
N ARG A 242 -14.75 -1.16 -13.37
CA ARG A 242 -13.75 -1.57 -14.38
C ARG A 242 -13.14 -0.39 -15.16
N GLU A 243 -13.94 0.63 -15.47
CA GLU A 243 -13.45 1.87 -16.11
C GLU A 243 -12.47 2.62 -15.19
N PHE A 244 -12.71 2.59 -13.88
CA PHE A 244 -11.82 3.19 -12.89
C PHE A 244 -10.50 2.40 -12.76
N GLN A 245 -10.59 1.06 -12.67
CA GLN A 245 -9.43 0.17 -12.65
C GLN A 245 -8.46 0.48 -13.81
N LEU A 246 -9.00 0.70 -15.00
CA LEU A 246 -8.24 0.87 -16.25
C LEU A 246 -8.10 2.33 -16.70
N TYR A 247 -8.44 3.30 -15.85
CA TYR A 247 -8.32 4.71 -16.17
C TYR A 247 -6.87 5.08 -16.57
N HIS A 248 -6.76 5.92 -17.61
CA HIS A 248 -5.48 6.39 -18.11
C HIS A 248 -5.40 7.93 -18.16
N SER A 249 -6.37 8.60 -18.79
CA SER A 249 -6.31 10.06 -18.94
C SER A 249 -7.66 10.68 -19.29
N GLY A 250 -7.80 11.99 -19.08
CA GLY A 250 -8.99 12.79 -19.36
C GLY A 250 -9.90 12.97 -18.14
N VAL A 251 -10.94 13.79 -18.27
CA VAL A 251 -11.94 13.98 -17.20
C VAL A 251 -12.84 12.75 -17.13
N PHE A 252 -12.66 11.95 -16.08
CA PHE A 252 -13.40 10.72 -15.86
C PHE A 252 -14.88 11.00 -15.61
N SER A 253 -15.69 10.61 -16.59
CA SER A 253 -17.15 10.64 -16.56
C SER A 253 -17.77 9.24 -16.52
N GLY A 254 -16.96 8.21 -16.26
CA GLY A 254 -17.38 6.80 -16.23
C GLY A 254 -18.43 6.48 -15.16
N ARG A 255 -18.99 5.27 -15.23
CA ARG A 255 -20.04 4.83 -14.30
C ARG A 255 -19.45 4.38 -12.96
N CYS A 256 -20.05 4.86 -11.89
CA CYS A 256 -19.78 4.45 -10.50
C CYS A 256 -21.03 4.69 -9.65
N GLY A 257 -21.20 3.90 -8.60
CA GLY A 257 -22.19 4.12 -7.55
C GLY A 257 -21.66 5.01 -6.43
N THR A 258 -22.15 4.78 -5.22
CA THR A 258 -21.81 5.51 -4.00
C THR A 258 -21.46 4.59 -2.82
N GLN A 259 -21.18 3.31 -3.09
CA GLN A 259 -20.69 2.35 -2.09
C GLN A 259 -19.19 2.57 -1.89
N LEU A 260 -18.85 3.60 -1.10
CA LEU A 260 -17.47 4.05 -0.91
C LEU A 260 -16.56 2.89 -0.43
N ASP A 261 -15.53 2.61 -1.21
CA ASP A 261 -14.64 1.46 -1.03
C ASP A 261 -13.15 1.84 -1.10
N HIS A 262 -12.83 3.11 -1.42
CA HIS A 262 -11.45 3.56 -1.58
C HIS A 262 -11.19 4.98 -1.06
N GLY A 263 -10.05 5.18 -0.40
CA GLY A 263 -9.62 6.45 0.19
C GLY A 263 -8.57 7.12 -0.68
N VAL A 264 -8.83 8.35 -1.10
CA VAL A 264 -7.98 9.14 -1.99
C VAL A 264 -7.86 10.58 -1.46
N VAL A 265 -7.17 11.46 -2.19
CA VAL A 265 -7.00 12.87 -1.78
C VAL A 265 -7.41 13.80 -2.91
N ALA A 266 -8.33 14.73 -2.64
CA ALA A 266 -8.58 15.86 -3.52
C ALA A 266 -7.47 16.89 -3.30
N VAL A 267 -6.60 17.06 -4.29
CA VAL A 267 -5.43 17.97 -4.25
C VAL A 267 -5.63 19.22 -5.09
N GLY A 268 -6.81 19.39 -5.66
CA GLY A 268 -7.11 20.51 -6.54
C GLY A 268 -8.42 20.33 -7.29
N TYR A 269 -8.74 21.33 -8.10
CA TYR A 269 -9.88 21.34 -9.01
C TYR A 269 -9.63 22.34 -10.15
N GLY A 270 -10.39 22.22 -11.23
CA GLY A 270 -10.35 23.17 -12.33
C GLY A 270 -11.47 22.90 -13.34
N THR A 271 -11.32 23.51 -14.52
CA THR A 271 -12.26 23.36 -15.63
C THR A 271 -11.46 23.16 -16.91
N GLU A 272 -11.86 22.19 -17.74
CA GLU A 272 -11.28 21.95 -19.06
C GLU A 272 -12.41 21.76 -20.08
N ASN A 273 -12.40 22.53 -21.16
CA ASN A 273 -13.40 22.47 -22.23
C ASN A 273 -14.86 22.55 -21.71
N GLY A 274 -15.09 23.41 -20.70
CA GLY A 274 -16.40 23.58 -20.07
C GLY A 274 -16.82 22.45 -19.13
N LYS A 275 -15.93 21.50 -18.83
CA LYS A 275 -16.16 20.43 -17.84
C LYS A 275 -15.34 20.69 -16.58
N ASP A 276 -16.03 20.80 -15.46
CA ASP A 276 -15.40 20.93 -14.16
C ASP A 276 -14.85 19.59 -13.69
N TYR A 277 -13.70 19.61 -13.02
CA TYR A 277 -13.08 18.41 -12.48
C TYR A 277 -12.40 18.64 -11.14
N TRP A 278 -12.32 17.57 -10.34
CA TRP A 278 -11.43 17.40 -9.21
C TRP A 278 -10.09 16.83 -9.69
N ILE A 279 -8.98 17.26 -9.10
CA ILE A 279 -7.68 16.61 -9.23
C ILE A 279 -7.52 15.69 -8.03
N VAL A 280 -7.55 14.38 -8.27
CA VAL A 280 -7.56 13.35 -7.23
C VAL A 280 -6.25 12.58 -7.27
N ARG A 281 -5.52 12.57 -6.16
CA ARG A 281 -4.31 11.76 -5.96
C ARG A 281 -4.70 10.36 -5.49
N ASN A 282 -4.20 9.35 -6.17
CA ASN A 282 -4.41 7.94 -5.83
C ASN A 282 -3.16 7.33 -5.15
N SER A 283 -3.30 6.10 -4.65
CA SER A 283 -2.26 5.33 -3.93
C SER A 283 -1.85 4.05 -4.67
N TRP A 284 -2.00 4.02 -6.00
CA TRP A 284 -1.68 2.84 -6.84
C TRP A 284 -0.36 2.96 -7.62
N GLY A 285 0.45 3.96 -7.26
CA GLY A 285 1.71 4.28 -7.93
C GLY A 285 1.53 5.19 -9.17
N PRO A 286 2.64 5.74 -9.68
CA PRO A 286 2.61 6.70 -10.78
C PRO A 286 2.23 6.08 -12.13
N ASN A 287 2.30 4.75 -12.28
CA ASN A 287 1.99 4.05 -13.53
C ASN A 287 0.48 3.81 -13.74
N TRP A 288 -0.37 4.32 -12.85
CA TRP A 288 -1.83 4.29 -12.99
C TRP A 288 -2.35 5.70 -13.26
N GLY A 289 -3.35 5.84 -14.14
CA GLY A 289 -3.94 7.14 -14.48
C GLY A 289 -2.93 8.16 -15.01
N GLU A 290 -3.18 9.43 -14.71
CA GLU A 290 -2.35 10.57 -15.11
C GLU A 290 -1.19 10.74 -14.13
N SER A 291 -0.16 9.90 -14.25
CA SER A 291 0.99 9.88 -13.32
C SER A 291 0.60 9.63 -11.86
N GLY A 292 -0.38 8.76 -11.62
CA GLY A 292 -0.93 8.46 -10.30
C GLY A 292 -2.13 9.32 -9.87
N TYR A 293 -2.60 10.20 -10.76
CA TYR A 293 -3.74 11.08 -10.53
C TYR A 293 -4.92 10.72 -11.42
N LEU A 294 -6.08 11.22 -11.02
CA LEU A 294 -7.34 11.15 -11.73
C LEU A 294 -7.94 12.55 -11.79
N ARG A 295 -8.36 12.98 -12.99
CA ARG A 295 -9.29 14.10 -13.11
C ARG A 295 -10.71 13.55 -13.09
N MET A 296 -11.46 13.82 -12.02
CA MET A 296 -12.82 13.30 -11.84
C MET A 296 -13.86 14.39 -12.07
N GLU A 297 -14.90 14.11 -12.83
CA GLU A 297 -15.99 15.06 -13.09
C GLU A 297 -16.56 15.67 -11.79
N ARG A 298 -16.73 17.00 -11.79
CA ARG A 298 -17.22 17.80 -10.65
C ARG A 298 -18.49 18.55 -11.05
N ASN A 299 -19.28 18.98 -10.06
CA ASN A 299 -20.48 19.79 -10.26
C ASN A 299 -21.53 19.08 -11.13
N ILE A 300 -21.69 17.79 -10.91
CA ILE A 300 -22.74 17.00 -11.57
C ILE A 300 -24.07 17.16 -10.83
N ASN A 301 -25.17 16.82 -11.49
CA ASN A 301 -26.52 16.95 -10.90
C ASN A 301 -26.85 15.83 -9.89
N VAL A 302 -25.92 15.50 -8.98
CA VAL A 302 -26.13 14.63 -7.82
C VAL A 302 -25.33 15.18 -6.63
N THR A 303 -25.97 15.27 -5.47
CA THR A 303 -25.38 15.93 -4.28
C THR A 303 -24.21 15.13 -3.69
N SER A 304 -24.16 13.82 -3.90
CA SER A 304 -23.04 12.97 -3.46
C SER A 304 -21.72 13.29 -4.19
N GLY A 305 -21.78 14.04 -5.28
CA GLY A 305 -20.70 14.16 -6.26
C GLY A 305 -20.45 12.85 -7.02
N LYS A 306 -19.57 12.92 -8.02
CA LYS A 306 -19.16 11.76 -8.82
C LYS A 306 -18.53 10.70 -7.92
N CYS A 307 -18.98 9.45 -8.04
CA CYS A 307 -18.52 8.30 -7.26
C CYS A 307 -18.62 8.49 -5.73
N GLY A 308 -19.47 9.41 -5.26
CA GLY A 308 -19.65 9.70 -3.84
C GLY A 308 -18.56 10.58 -3.21
N ILE A 309 -17.74 11.27 -4.00
CA ILE A 309 -16.60 12.08 -3.51
C ILE A 309 -16.95 13.11 -2.43
N ALA A 310 -18.21 13.59 -2.38
CA ALA A 310 -18.67 14.56 -1.38
C ALA A 310 -19.33 13.91 -0.14
N MET A 311 -19.43 12.58 -0.05
CA MET A 311 -20.13 11.90 1.05
C MET A 311 -19.29 11.72 2.33
N MET A 312 -17.98 11.59 2.17
CA MET A 312 -17.05 11.36 3.27
C MET A 312 -15.74 12.04 2.96
N SER A 313 -15.59 13.24 3.48
CA SER A 313 -14.38 14.04 3.30
C SER A 313 -13.99 14.73 4.60
N SER A 314 -12.71 14.66 4.91
CA SER A 314 -12.15 15.19 6.16
C SER A 314 -10.73 15.68 5.93
N TYR A 315 -10.28 16.57 6.81
CA TYR A 315 -8.97 17.20 6.68
C TYR A 315 -8.34 17.44 8.05
N PRO A 316 -7.01 17.24 8.19
CA PRO A 316 -6.30 17.57 9.41
C PRO A 316 -6.15 19.08 9.54
N THR A 317 -6.12 19.56 10.78
CA THR A 317 -5.83 20.95 11.12
C THR A 317 -4.46 21.06 11.79
N LYS A 318 -3.70 22.10 11.42
CA LYS A 318 -2.39 22.41 12.00
C LYS A 318 -2.27 23.91 12.22
N LYS A 319 -1.77 24.32 13.39
CA LYS A 319 -1.67 25.72 13.84
C LYS A 319 -0.23 26.20 13.96
N GLY A 320 0.75 25.29 14.01
CA GLY A 320 2.14 25.67 14.26
C GLY A 320 3.18 24.62 13.90
N ALA A 321 4.41 24.87 14.33
CA ALA A 321 5.57 24.04 14.07
C ALA A 321 5.42 22.62 14.63
N ASN A 322 6.20 21.69 14.07
CA ASN A 322 6.28 20.33 14.59
C ASN A 322 6.95 20.29 15.96
N PRO A 323 6.60 19.32 16.82
CA PRO A 323 7.30 19.11 18.07
C PRO A 323 8.78 18.84 17.80
N PRO A 324 9.69 19.27 18.70
CA PRO A 324 11.09 18.88 18.60
C PRO A 324 11.17 17.36 18.56
N LYS A 325 12.13 16.84 17.76
CA LYS A 325 12.37 15.40 17.66
C LYS A 325 12.44 14.84 19.09
N PRO A 326 11.64 13.80 19.43
CA PRO A 326 11.76 13.17 20.74
C PRO A 326 13.23 12.86 20.97
N ALA A 327 13.73 13.20 22.16
CA ALA A 327 15.04 12.71 22.58
C ALA A 327 15.06 11.19 22.31
N PRO A 328 16.17 10.61 21.82
CA PRO A 328 16.26 9.17 21.69
C PRO A 328 15.78 8.58 23.00
N THR A 329 14.76 7.73 22.94
CA THR A 329 14.24 7.05 24.12
C THR A 329 15.45 6.46 24.84
N PRO A 330 15.60 6.72 26.16
CA PRO A 330 16.56 5.95 26.94
C PRO A 330 16.32 4.48 26.62
N PRO A 331 17.37 3.66 26.41
CA PRO A 331 17.17 2.24 26.21
C PRO A 331 16.22 1.77 27.32
N SER A 332 15.12 1.12 26.91
CA SER A 332 14.20 0.53 27.87
C SER A 332 15.03 -0.24 28.90
N PRO A 333 14.70 -0.17 30.20
CA PRO A 333 15.35 -1.01 31.19
C PRO A 333 15.34 -2.43 30.64
N PRO A 334 16.48 -3.15 30.66
CA PRO A 334 16.49 -4.52 30.20
C PRO A 334 15.35 -5.24 30.91
N THR A 335 14.45 -5.83 30.12
CA THR A 335 13.45 -6.75 30.64
C THR A 335 14.22 -7.77 31.49
N PRO A 336 13.76 -8.13 32.71
CA PRO A 336 14.41 -9.21 33.44
C PRO A 336 14.50 -10.40 32.49
N PRO A 337 15.68 -11.03 32.35
CA PRO A 337 15.79 -12.18 31.48
C PRO A 337 14.71 -13.18 31.93
N PRO A 338 13.96 -13.80 31.00
CA PRO A 338 13.16 -14.95 31.36
C PRO A 338 14.07 -15.95 32.09
N PRO A 339 13.54 -16.74 33.05
CA PRO A 339 14.34 -17.75 33.73
C PRO A 339 15.09 -18.55 32.66
N VAL A 340 16.42 -18.59 32.76
CA VAL A 340 17.24 -19.37 31.83
C VAL A 340 16.73 -20.79 31.91
N ALA A 341 16.03 -21.23 30.86
CA ALA A 341 15.64 -22.62 30.73
C ALA A 341 16.94 -23.43 30.77
N PRO A 342 17.04 -24.51 31.56
CA PRO A 342 18.28 -25.24 31.70
C PRO A 342 18.77 -25.70 30.32
N ASP A 343 20.09 -25.70 30.08
CA ASP A 343 20.76 -25.75 28.74
C ASP A 343 20.35 -26.91 27.82
N HIS A 344 19.56 -27.86 28.33
CA HIS A 344 19.05 -29.02 27.64
C HIS A 344 17.58 -28.87 27.17
N VAL A 345 16.89 -27.77 27.47
CA VAL A 345 15.53 -27.48 26.99
C VAL A 345 15.61 -26.54 25.80
N CYS A 346 15.17 -27.00 24.62
CA CYS A 346 15.27 -26.24 23.38
C CYS A 346 14.10 -25.26 23.23
N ASP A 347 12.90 -25.74 23.55
CA ASP A 347 11.66 -24.96 23.68
C ASP A 347 10.65 -25.73 24.55
N GLU A 348 9.39 -25.28 24.59
CA GLU A 348 8.32 -25.92 25.36
C GLU A 348 8.08 -27.39 24.94
N ASN A 349 8.37 -27.74 23.68
CA ASN A 349 8.03 -29.03 23.07
C ASN A 349 9.23 -29.96 22.91
N PHE A 350 10.46 -29.47 22.99
CA PHE A 350 11.67 -30.23 22.68
C PHE A 350 12.79 -30.04 23.69
N SER A 351 13.49 -31.14 23.97
CA SER A 351 14.69 -31.16 24.81
C SER A 351 15.79 -32.07 24.23
N CYS A 352 17.01 -31.81 24.65
CA CYS A 352 18.20 -32.57 24.36
C CYS A 352 18.76 -33.24 25.63
N PRO A 353 19.66 -34.23 25.51
CA PRO A 353 20.41 -34.73 26.66
C PRO A 353 21.27 -33.62 27.28
N ALA A 354 21.50 -33.68 28.59
CA ALA A 354 22.42 -32.76 29.27
C ALA A 354 23.80 -32.75 28.61
N GLY A 355 24.44 -31.58 28.54
CA GLY A 355 25.72 -31.38 27.84
C GLY A 355 25.61 -31.35 26.32
N SER A 356 24.39 -31.20 25.77
CA SER A 356 24.14 -31.04 24.34
C SER A 356 23.68 -29.63 24.01
N THR A 357 23.91 -29.19 22.78
CA THR A 357 23.40 -27.92 22.25
C THR A 357 22.18 -28.14 21.37
N CYS A 358 21.12 -27.38 21.63
CA CYS A 358 19.92 -27.33 20.80
C CYS A 358 20.18 -26.58 19.49
N CYS A 359 20.00 -27.27 18.37
CA CYS A 359 20.18 -26.70 17.04
C CYS A 359 18.91 -26.81 16.21
N CYS A 360 18.45 -25.68 15.65
CA CYS A 360 17.28 -25.70 14.80
C CYS A 360 17.54 -26.49 13.51
N SER A 361 16.76 -27.55 13.28
CA SER A 361 16.86 -28.41 12.10
C SER A 361 15.83 -28.02 11.05
N PHE A 362 14.67 -27.52 11.46
CA PHE A 362 13.65 -26.99 10.56
C PHE A 362 12.94 -25.81 11.25
N GLY A 363 12.89 -24.65 10.61
CA GLY A 363 12.29 -23.44 11.18
C GLY A 363 11.53 -22.62 10.15
N PHE A 364 10.60 -21.79 10.63
CA PHE A 364 9.83 -20.83 9.83
C PHE A 364 9.90 -19.46 10.51
N ARG A 365 10.44 -18.45 9.79
CA ARG A 365 10.77 -17.12 10.35
C ARG A 365 11.63 -17.24 11.61
N ASN A 366 11.15 -16.74 12.76
CA ASN A 366 11.88 -16.77 14.03
C ASN A 366 11.50 -17.98 14.91
N LEU A 367 10.70 -18.91 14.41
CA LEU A 367 10.26 -20.09 15.15
C LEU A 367 10.97 -21.35 14.64
N CYS A 368 11.51 -22.15 15.56
CA CYS A 368 12.01 -23.47 15.22
C CYS A 368 10.89 -24.51 15.38
N LEU A 369 10.60 -25.27 14.32
CA LEU A 369 9.55 -26.29 14.30
C LEU A 369 10.09 -27.68 14.67
N VAL A 370 11.37 -27.93 14.38
CA VAL A 370 12.05 -29.19 14.72
C VAL A 370 13.46 -28.90 15.19
N TRP A 371 13.77 -29.39 16.39
CA TRP A 371 15.09 -29.29 17.00
C TRP A 371 15.92 -30.56 16.77
N GLY A 372 17.23 -30.39 16.73
CA GLY A 372 18.19 -31.47 16.86
C GLY A 372 19.25 -31.17 17.91
N CYS A 373 19.86 -32.22 18.43
CA CYS A 373 20.83 -32.17 19.50
C CYS A 373 22.24 -32.39 18.97
N CYS A 374 23.13 -31.49 19.37
CA CYS A 374 24.56 -31.63 19.12
C CYS A 374 25.24 -32.11 20.40
N PRO A 375 26.00 -33.21 20.37
CA PRO A 375 26.56 -33.86 21.57
C PRO A 375 27.80 -33.13 22.09
N ALA A 376 27.70 -31.82 22.24
CA ALA A 376 28.67 -30.93 22.86
C ALA A 376 27.95 -29.67 23.33
N GLU A 377 28.31 -29.18 24.50
CA GLU A 377 27.83 -27.92 25.07
C GLU A 377 28.47 -26.76 24.31
N GLY A 378 27.71 -25.72 23.98
CA GLY A 378 28.19 -24.57 23.19
C GLY A 378 28.56 -24.89 21.73
N ALA A 379 28.06 -25.99 21.16
CA ALA A 379 28.37 -26.39 19.80
C ALA A 379 27.81 -25.43 18.75
N THR A 380 28.55 -25.20 17.68
CA THR A 380 28.07 -24.42 16.54
C THR A 380 27.21 -25.28 15.62
N CYS A 381 25.97 -24.85 15.38
CA CYS A 381 25.02 -25.52 14.49
C CYS A 381 25.37 -25.26 13.01
N CYS A 382 25.76 -26.29 12.27
CA CYS A 382 26.06 -26.13 10.84
C CYS A 382 24.77 -25.98 10.00
N LYS A 383 24.92 -25.31 8.84
CA LYS A 383 23.82 -25.00 7.90
C LYS A 383 23.32 -26.20 7.10
N ASP A 384 23.96 -27.35 7.20
CA ASP A 384 23.51 -28.60 6.58
C ASP A 384 22.41 -29.30 7.39
N HIS A 385 22.03 -28.72 8.53
CA HIS A 385 21.02 -29.21 9.47
C HIS A 385 21.30 -30.62 10.03
N SER A 386 22.47 -31.19 9.75
CA SER A 386 22.83 -32.57 10.09
C SER A 386 24.15 -32.66 10.86
N SER A 387 24.98 -31.61 10.81
CA SER A 387 26.27 -31.55 11.50
C SER A 387 26.33 -30.39 12.50
N CYS A 388 27.34 -30.47 13.36
CA CYS A 388 27.74 -29.39 14.26
C CYS A 388 29.23 -29.47 14.60
N CYS A 389 29.73 -28.35 15.09
CA CYS A 389 31.12 -28.20 15.46
C CYS A 389 31.31 -27.96 16.96
N PRO A 390 32.34 -28.55 17.59
CA PRO A 390 32.69 -28.26 18.98
C PRO A 390 33.01 -26.77 19.18
N PRO A 391 32.88 -26.24 20.42
CA PRO A 391 33.16 -24.84 20.73
C PRO A 391 34.57 -24.38 20.33
N ASP A 392 35.58 -25.23 20.50
CA ASP A 392 36.97 -24.91 20.17
C ASP A 392 37.24 -24.88 18.66
N TYR A 393 36.31 -25.39 17.84
CA TYR A 393 36.42 -25.49 16.40
C TYR A 393 35.14 -25.01 15.69
N PRO A 394 34.64 -23.78 15.92
CA PRO A 394 33.26 -23.40 15.58
C PRO A 394 32.99 -23.25 14.07
N VAL A 395 34.03 -23.24 13.23
CA VAL A 395 33.88 -23.00 11.79
C VAL A 395 33.54 -24.29 11.05
N CYS A 396 32.30 -24.40 10.56
CA CYS A 396 31.81 -25.52 9.76
C CYS A 396 32.36 -25.56 8.33
N ASN A 397 32.97 -26.68 7.94
CA ASN A 397 33.23 -27.05 6.55
C ASN A 397 32.34 -28.24 6.18
N ILE A 398 31.14 -27.94 5.69
CA ILE A 398 30.10 -28.93 5.34
C ILE A 398 30.57 -29.87 4.22
N ARG A 399 31.35 -29.37 3.25
CA ARG A 399 31.81 -30.19 2.11
C ARG A 399 32.85 -31.23 2.53
N ALA A 400 33.72 -30.88 3.47
CA ALA A 400 34.74 -31.79 3.99
C ALA A 400 34.26 -32.61 5.20
N GLY A 401 33.13 -32.25 5.81
CA GLY A 401 32.65 -32.88 7.05
C GLY A 401 33.54 -32.56 8.25
N THR A 402 34.18 -31.40 8.27
CA THR A 402 35.15 -31.00 9.30
C THR A 402 34.82 -29.64 9.92
N CYS A 403 35.46 -29.38 11.06
CA CYS A 403 35.33 -28.19 11.89
C CYS A 403 36.72 -27.60 12.14
N SER A 404 36.83 -26.28 12.17
CA SER A 404 38.11 -25.57 12.31
C SER A 404 38.01 -24.42 13.29
N ALA A 405 39.11 -24.09 13.96
CA ALA A 405 39.15 -22.99 14.93
C ALA A 405 38.93 -21.62 14.27
N THR A 406 39.43 -21.45 13.04
CA THR A 406 39.26 -20.25 12.21
C THR A 406 39.12 -20.64 10.75
N LYS A 407 38.60 -19.73 9.91
CA LYS A 407 38.33 -19.97 8.47
C LYS A 407 39.54 -20.49 7.66
N ASN A 408 40.77 -20.24 8.11
CA ASN A 408 42.02 -20.63 7.43
C ASN A 408 42.91 -21.53 8.30
N SER A 409 42.37 -22.14 9.36
CA SER A 409 43.16 -23.01 10.23
C SER A 409 43.62 -24.27 9.48
N PRO A 410 44.93 -24.63 9.52
CA PRO A 410 45.42 -25.87 8.94
C PRO A 410 44.99 -27.11 9.75
N LEU A 411 44.52 -26.90 10.98
CA LEU A 411 44.01 -27.93 11.87
C LEU A 411 42.48 -27.99 11.79
N SER A 412 41.96 -29.18 11.50
CA SER A 412 40.53 -29.46 11.49
C SER A 412 40.19 -30.74 12.25
N VAL A 413 39.07 -30.73 12.95
CA VAL A 413 38.49 -31.92 13.61
C VAL A 413 37.26 -32.39 12.83
N LYS A 414 36.87 -33.65 13.02
CA LYS A 414 35.66 -34.19 12.40
C LYS A 414 34.41 -33.51 12.97
N ALA A 415 33.45 -33.17 12.12
CA ALA A 415 32.17 -32.63 12.56
C ALA A 415 31.38 -33.66 13.38
N LEU A 416 30.68 -33.19 14.40
CA LEU A 416 29.76 -33.99 15.20
C LEU A 416 28.46 -34.17 14.44
N LYS A 417 27.83 -35.32 14.62
CA LYS A 417 26.52 -35.62 14.01
C LYS A 417 25.41 -35.13 14.92
N ARG A 418 24.44 -34.41 14.35
CA ARG A 418 23.22 -34.01 15.04
C ARG A 418 22.24 -35.19 15.14
N THR A 419 21.60 -35.35 16.29
CA THR A 419 20.46 -36.27 16.47
C THR A 419 19.16 -35.47 16.55
N LEU A 420 18.00 -36.12 16.40
CA LEU A 420 16.71 -35.46 16.65
C LEU A 420 16.54 -35.18 18.14
N ALA A 421 15.96 -34.02 18.48
CA ALA A 421 15.57 -33.71 19.85
C ALA A 421 14.39 -34.57 20.29
N MET A 422 14.32 -34.86 21.59
CA MET A 422 13.20 -35.59 22.18
C MET A 422 12.02 -34.64 22.34
N ARG A 423 10.82 -35.09 22.00
CA ARG A 423 9.61 -34.32 22.33
C ARG A 423 9.33 -34.43 23.82
N ASN A 424 9.13 -33.30 24.48
CA ASN A 424 8.65 -33.24 25.84
C ASN A 424 7.23 -33.83 25.85
N THR A 425 7.02 -34.90 26.62
CA THR A 425 5.67 -35.41 26.86
C THR A 425 4.98 -34.47 27.84
N ALA A 426 3.75 -34.05 27.52
CA ALA A 426 2.90 -33.24 28.41
C ALA A 426 2.64 -33.92 29.75
#